data_AF-A0A423P0G1-F1
#
_entry.id   AF-A0A423P0G1-F1
#
_cell.length_a   1.000
_cell.length_b   1.000
_cell.length_c   1.000
_cell.angle_alpha   90.00
_cell.angle_beta   90.00
_cell.angle_gamma   90.00
#
_symmetry.space_group_name_H-M   'P 1'
#
loop_
_entity.id
_entity.type
_entity.pdbx_description
1 polymer ?
#
loop_
_entity_poly.entity_id
_entity_poly.type
_entity_poly.pdbx_seq_one_letter_code
_entity_poly.pdbx_strand_id
1 'polypeptide(L)'
;MDFHVPEVNHGLLEDVLDRFCVLLEKRAITGIDKTRLDRWIASFRTDEEHYLAACMLNRLIYRSQAIIDSSIDHLLNCLLPTYLRKIDHFPQLDIENFLEVLQLDDTDFPIRIVGVDGSRAFDAGKSGGVIIRQYKRYAAIPRFLTCRSDALSELSRVVRRLVSVDDMLGTVTQFDKLAKEHALPEKERVHIVYCPLIAHAGGLKAPKDACPWLIVLPVEVFDHRHNFFSELKDHPGIWEICEPKIKPQLMH
;
A
#
# COMPACT_ATOMS: atom_id res chain seq x y z
N MET A 1 23.31 -29.37 -3.80
CA MET A 1 22.03 -29.66 -4.48
C MET A 1 22.00 -28.74 -5.68
N ASP A 2 22.02 -29.32 -6.87
CA ASP A 2 21.87 -28.54 -8.09
C ASP A 2 20.39 -28.19 -8.24
N PHE A 3 20.09 -26.90 -8.35
CA PHE A 3 18.73 -26.41 -8.55
C PHE A 3 18.36 -26.69 -10.01
N HIS A 4 17.23 -27.36 -10.23
CA HIS A 4 16.74 -27.68 -11.56
C HIS A 4 15.34 -27.11 -11.75
N VAL A 5 15.10 -26.54 -12.92
CA VAL A 5 13.78 -26.02 -13.30
C VAL A 5 12.79 -27.19 -13.38
N PRO A 6 11.62 -27.11 -12.73
CA PRO A 6 10.59 -28.13 -12.91
C PRO A 6 10.13 -28.18 -14.38
N GLU A 7 10.02 -29.37 -14.97
CA GLU A 7 9.61 -29.54 -16.38
C GLU A 7 8.29 -28.83 -16.71
N VAL A 8 7.36 -28.78 -15.76
CA VAL A 8 6.07 -28.08 -15.87
C VAL A 8 6.19 -26.56 -16.07
N ASN A 9 7.35 -25.98 -15.77
CA ASN A 9 7.60 -24.55 -15.78
C ASN A 9 8.54 -24.09 -16.90
N HIS A 10 8.89 -24.96 -17.85
CA HIS A 10 9.79 -24.59 -18.96
C HIS A 10 9.24 -23.48 -19.86
N GLY A 11 7.91 -23.27 -19.91
CA GLY A 11 7.27 -22.15 -20.65
C GLY A 11 6.89 -20.95 -19.78
N LEU A 12 7.26 -20.94 -18.50
CA LEU A 12 6.81 -19.92 -17.55
C LEU A 12 7.32 -18.53 -17.93
N LEU A 13 8.53 -18.44 -18.48
CA LEU A 13 9.11 -17.14 -18.83
C LEU A 13 8.32 -16.48 -19.95
N GLU A 14 8.01 -17.22 -21.02
CA GLU A 14 7.20 -16.73 -22.13
C GLU A 14 5.82 -16.26 -21.64
N ASP A 15 5.14 -17.08 -20.83
CA ASP A 15 3.82 -16.76 -20.28
C ASP A 15 3.84 -15.50 -19.38
N VAL A 16 4.90 -15.32 -18.60
CA VAL A 16 5.10 -14.13 -17.76
C VAL A 16 5.39 -12.91 -18.63
N LEU A 17 6.27 -13.04 -19.62
CA LEU A 17 6.66 -11.93 -20.50
C LEU A 17 5.51 -11.45 -21.37
N ASP A 18 4.69 -12.35 -21.90
CA ASP A 18 3.51 -11.99 -22.68
C ASP A 18 2.53 -11.15 -21.85
N ARG A 19 2.22 -11.61 -20.63
CA ARG A 19 1.39 -10.85 -19.68
C ARG A 19 2.03 -9.50 -19.34
N PHE A 20 3.33 -9.48 -19.11
CA PHE A 20 4.06 -8.25 -18.78
C PHE A 20 4.03 -7.23 -19.93
N CYS A 21 4.23 -7.70 -21.16
CA CYS A 21 4.16 -6.86 -22.35
C CYS A 21 2.77 -6.26 -22.52
N VAL A 22 1.70 -7.04 -22.32
CA VAL A 22 0.33 -6.51 -22.31
C VAL A 22 0.17 -5.41 -21.25
N LEU A 23 0.69 -5.61 -20.03
CA LEU A 23 0.63 -4.59 -18.98
C LEU A 23 1.41 -3.31 -19.35
N LEU A 24 2.55 -3.42 -20.05
CA LEU A 24 3.31 -2.27 -20.56
C LEU A 24 2.54 -1.54 -21.67
N GLU A 25 1.97 -2.27 -22.62
CA GLU A 25 1.17 -1.71 -23.72
C GLU A 25 -0.06 -0.96 -23.21
N LYS A 26 -0.72 -1.51 -22.18
CA LYS A 26 -1.86 -0.88 -21.50
C LYS A 26 -1.45 0.24 -20.55
N ARG A 27 -0.15 0.53 -20.41
CA ARG A 27 0.41 1.52 -19.47
C ARG A 27 -0.01 1.27 -18.01
N ALA A 28 -0.28 0.02 -17.67
CA ALA A 28 -0.50 -0.40 -16.28
C ALA A 28 0.82 -0.41 -15.51
N ILE A 29 1.92 -0.77 -16.21
CA ILE A 29 3.30 -0.65 -15.73
C ILE A 29 3.94 0.55 -16.44
N THR A 30 4.59 1.42 -15.67
CA THR A 30 5.27 2.62 -16.18
C THR A 30 6.69 2.70 -15.64
N GLY A 31 7.60 3.37 -16.35
CA GLY A 31 9.00 3.57 -15.91
C GLY A 31 9.99 2.56 -16.52
N ILE A 32 9.49 1.53 -17.18
CA ILE A 32 10.26 0.61 -18.03
C ILE A 32 9.58 0.53 -19.40
N ASP A 33 10.38 0.35 -20.45
CA ASP A 33 9.90 0.10 -21.81
C ASP A 33 10.29 -1.32 -22.24
N LYS A 34 9.72 -1.79 -23.36
CA LYS A 34 10.00 -3.14 -23.88
C LYS A 34 11.50 -3.35 -24.10
N THR A 35 12.21 -2.38 -24.67
CA THR A 35 13.66 -2.46 -24.92
C THR A 35 14.48 -2.62 -23.63
N ARG A 36 14.07 -2.02 -22.52
CA ARG A 36 14.71 -2.20 -21.20
C ARG A 36 14.37 -3.56 -20.60
N LEU A 37 13.14 -4.02 -20.75
CA LEU A 37 12.74 -5.36 -20.31
C LEU A 37 13.54 -6.43 -21.07
N ASP A 38 13.60 -6.35 -22.39
CA ASP A 38 14.34 -7.28 -23.25
C ASP A 38 15.82 -7.34 -22.86
N ARG A 39 16.44 -6.18 -22.58
CA ARG A 39 17.83 -6.11 -22.09
C ARG A 39 18.02 -6.70 -20.70
N TRP A 40 17.05 -6.55 -19.82
CA TRP A 40 17.09 -7.15 -18.49
C TRP A 40 16.99 -8.67 -18.59
N ILE A 41 16.07 -9.20 -19.42
CA ILE A 41 15.95 -10.64 -19.68
C ILE A 41 17.20 -11.21 -20.31
N ALA A 42 17.80 -10.51 -21.28
CA ALA A 42 19.05 -10.96 -21.92
C ALA A 42 20.27 -11.05 -20.97
N SER A 43 20.15 -10.58 -19.72
CA SER A 43 21.19 -10.75 -18.71
C SER A 43 21.20 -12.13 -18.05
N PHE A 44 20.09 -12.87 -18.14
CA PHE A 44 19.94 -14.24 -17.66
C PHE A 44 20.34 -15.22 -18.79
N ARG A 45 21.13 -16.24 -18.47
CA ARG A 45 21.81 -17.11 -19.47
C ARG A 45 21.45 -18.58 -19.34
N THR A 46 21.12 -19.04 -18.14
CA THR A 46 20.73 -20.45 -17.91
C THR A 46 19.22 -20.59 -17.73
N ASP A 47 18.71 -21.81 -17.85
CA ASP A 47 17.29 -22.09 -17.66
C ASP A 47 16.85 -21.77 -16.23
N GLU A 48 17.71 -22.01 -15.24
CA GLU A 48 17.48 -21.66 -13.84
C GLU A 48 17.39 -20.13 -13.64
N GLU A 49 18.27 -19.38 -14.30
CA GLU A 49 18.29 -17.93 -14.28
C GLU A 49 17.04 -17.33 -14.93
N HIS A 50 16.60 -17.90 -16.05
CA HIS A 50 15.33 -17.55 -16.70
C HIS A 50 14.10 -17.88 -15.85
N TYR A 51 14.11 -19.04 -15.18
CA TYR A 51 13.06 -19.42 -14.24
C TYR A 51 12.97 -18.45 -13.07
N LEU A 52 14.12 -18.05 -12.51
CA LEU A 52 14.19 -17.03 -11.47
C LEU A 52 13.62 -15.69 -11.97
N ALA A 53 14.02 -15.24 -13.16
CA ALA A 53 13.53 -14.01 -13.75
C ALA A 53 12.00 -14.03 -13.92
N ALA A 54 11.45 -15.14 -14.42
CA ALA A 54 10.02 -15.35 -14.56
C ALA A 54 9.29 -15.29 -13.21
N CYS A 55 9.82 -15.98 -12.19
CA CYS A 55 9.29 -15.94 -10.84
C CYS A 55 9.30 -14.52 -10.27
N MET A 56 10.39 -13.77 -10.43
CA MET A 56 10.51 -12.39 -9.97
C MET A 56 9.45 -11.51 -10.64
N LEU A 57 9.36 -11.54 -11.98
CA LEU A 57 8.38 -10.73 -12.72
C LEU A 57 6.94 -11.08 -12.35
N ASN A 58 6.62 -12.36 -12.17
CA ASN A 58 5.28 -12.83 -11.80
C ASN A 58 4.87 -12.39 -10.38
N ARG A 59 5.85 -12.07 -9.52
CA ARG A 59 5.63 -11.66 -8.12
C ARG A 59 5.68 -10.15 -7.91
N LEU A 60 6.03 -9.38 -8.94
CA LEU A 60 6.04 -7.92 -8.83
C LEU A 60 4.61 -7.39 -8.80
N ILE A 61 4.34 -6.56 -7.79
CA ILE A 61 3.04 -5.96 -7.58
C ILE A 61 3.08 -4.56 -8.17
N TYR A 62 2.32 -4.36 -9.23
CA TYR A 62 2.27 -3.10 -9.96
C TYR A 62 1.02 -2.31 -9.62
N ARG A 63 1.19 -1.01 -9.42
CA ARG A 63 0.11 -0.05 -9.19
C ARG A 63 0.24 1.07 -10.18
N SER A 64 -0.69 1.14 -11.13
CA SER A 64 -0.82 2.31 -11.99
C SER A 64 -1.36 3.48 -11.16
N GLN A 65 -1.17 4.70 -11.67
CA GLN A 65 -1.72 5.90 -11.02
C GLN A 65 -3.23 5.78 -10.81
N ALA A 66 -3.96 5.24 -11.78
CA ALA A 66 -5.40 5.04 -11.68
C ALA A 66 -5.81 4.08 -10.54
N ILE A 67 -5.00 3.06 -10.25
CA ILE A 67 -5.25 2.15 -9.12
C ILE A 67 -5.01 2.87 -7.79
N ILE A 68 -3.96 3.69 -7.70
CA ILE A 68 -3.69 4.50 -6.50
C ILE A 68 -4.84 5.48 -6.26
N ASP A 69 -5.28 6.17 -7.31
CA ASP A 69 -6.38 7.13 -7.29
C ASP A 69 -7.69 6.47 -6.82
N SER A 70 -8.04 5.32 -7.40
CA SER A 70 -9.20 4.54 -6.97
C SER A 70 -9.08 4.05 -5.52
N SER A 71 -7.87 3.75 -5.05
CA SER A 71 -7.64 3.35 -3.65
C SER A 71 -7.85 4.52 -2.69
N ILE A 72 -7.42 5.73 -3.08
CA ILE A 72 -7.67 6.96 -2.34
C ILE A 72 -9.18 7.25 -2.28
N ASP A 73 -9.89 7.12 -3.40
CA ASP A 73 -11.34 7.28 -3.44
C ASP A 73 -12.05 6.29 -2.52
N HIS A 74 -11.64 5.02 -2.53
CA HIS A 74 -12.22 4.00 -1.65
C HIS A 74 -11.98 4.34 -0.17
N LEU A 75 -10.78 4.84 0.17
CA LEU A 75 -10.50 5.25 1.54
C LEU A 75 -11.38 6.43 1.95
N LEU A 76 -11.42 7.49 1.14
CA LEU A 76 -12.06 8.75 1.49
C LEU A 76 -13.58 8.71 1.42
N ASN A 77 -14.16 7.95 0.48
CA ASN A 77 -15.61 7.87 0.32
C ASN A 77 -16.24 6.70 1.08
N CYS A 78 -15.48 5.64 1.42
CA CYS A 78 -16.04 4.45 2.06
C CYS A 78 -15.42 4.16 3.42
N LEU A 79 -14.14 3.81 3.48
CA LEU A 79 -13.53 3.22 4.68
C LEU A 79 -13.44 4.21 5.85
N LEU A 80 -12.85 5.38 5.60
CA LEU A 80 -12.63 6.39 6.63
C LEU A 80 -13.96 6.97 7.17
N PRO A 81 -14.93 7.40 6.33
CA PRO A 81 -16.22 7.89 6.81
C PRO A 81 -17.00 6.86 7.62
N THR A 82 -17.00 5.60 7.15
CA THR A 82 -17.70 4.49 7.84
C THR A 82 -17.09 4.25 9.21
N TYR A 83 -15.75 4.23 9.28
CA TYR A 83 -15.05 4.05 10.54
C TYR A 83 -15.30 5.21 11.52
N LEU A 84 -15.18 6.47 11.06
CA LEU A 84 -15.37 7.66 11.90
C LEU A 84 -16.80 7.75 12.45
N ARG A 85 -17.81 7.30 11.70
CA ARG A 85 -19.19 7.17 12.17
C ARG A 85 -19.36 6.11 13.24
N LYS A 86 -18.77 4.92 13.02
CA LYS A 86 -18.92 3.78 13.94
C LYS A 86 -18.46 4.11 15.35
N ILE A 87 -17.43 4.93 15.47
CA ILE A 87 -16.88 5.34 16.77
C ILE A 87 -17.63 6.55 17.37
N ASP A 88 -18.78 6.94 16.81
CA ASP A 88 -19.66 8.04 17.26
C ASP A 88 -18.94 9.38 17.47
N HIS A 89 -17.84 9.57 16.74
CA HIS A 89 -16.98 10.73 16.89
C HIS A 89 -17.06 11.70 15.71
N PHE A 90 -18.01 11.47 14.80
CA PHE A 90 -18.34 12.39 13.72
C PHE A 90 -19.85 12.39 13.44
N PRO A 91 -20.68 12.93 14.35
CA PRO A 91 -22.13 12.71 14.34
C PRO A 91 -22.90 13.43 13.21
N GLN A 92 -22.23 14.20 12.35
CA GLN A 92 -22.92 15.10 11.40
C GLN A 92 -22.40 15.05 9.97
N LEU A 93 -21.52 14.09 9.63
CA LEU A 93 -21.11 13.91 8.23
C LEU A 93 -21.91 12.80 7.56
N ASP A 94 -22.69 13.20 6.56
CA ASP A 94 -23.17 12.29 5.53
C ASP A 94 -21.96 11.60 4.85
N ILE A 95 -22.08 10.30 4.50
CA ILE A 95 -21.02 9.62 3.71
C ILE A 95 -20.86 10.40 2.41
N GLU A 96 -22.01 10.77 1.83
CA GLU A 96 -22.13 11.35 0.50
C GLU A 96 -21.34 12.66 0.39
N ASN A 97 -21.23 13.42 1.49
CA ASN A 97 -20.59 14.74 1.50
C ASN A 97 -19.24 14.76 2.26
N PHE A 98 -18.73 13.60 2.71
CA PHE A 98 -17.50 13.57 3.52
C PHE A 98 -16.31 14.18 2.80
N LEU A 99 -16.08 13.79 1.55
CA LEU A 99 -14.99 14.33 0.74
C LEU A 99 -15.15 15.82 0.48
N GLU A 100 -16.38 16.27 0.21
CA GLU A 100 -16.68 17.70 0.00
C GLU A 100 -16.36 18.52 1.25
N VAL A 101 -16.71 18.03 2.43
CA VAL A 101 -16.40 18.70 3.70
C VAL A 101 -14.90 18.73 3.99
N LEU A 102 -14.14 17.69 3.60
CA LEU A 102 -12.68 17.75 3.66
C LEU A 102 -12.09 18.80 2.71
N GLN A 103 -12.81 19.19 1.66
CA GLN A 103 -12.36 20.18 0.69
C GLN A 103 -12.76 21.62 1.07
N LEU A 104 -13.69 21.80 2.03
CA LEU A 104 -14.07 23.11 2.55
C LEU A 104 -12.90 23.76 3.30
N ASP A 105 -12.69 25.06 3.12
CA ASP A 105 -11.63 25.84 3.79
C ASP A 105 -11.99 26.16 5.25
N ASP A 106 -12.00 25.14 6.09
CA ASP A 106 -12.25 25.22 7.53
C ASP A 106 -10.98 24.87 8.32
N THR A 107 -10.26 25.88 8.81
CA THR A 107 -9.04 25.67 9.57
C THR A 107 -9.27 25.02 10.93
N ASP A 108 -10.50 25.12 11.47
CA ASP A 108 -10.92 24.52 12.74
C ASP A 108 -11.46 23.10 12.55
N PHE A 109 -11.37 22.56 11.33
CA PHE A 109 -11.76 21.19 11.08
C PHE A 109 -10.92 20.22 11.92
N PRO A 110 -11.52 19.27 12.67
CA PRO A 110 -10.82 18.51 13.71
C PRO A 110 -9.96 17.35 13.19
N ILE A 111 -9.84 17.18 11.86
CA ILE A 111 -9.07 16.11 11.22
C ILE A 111 -7.77 16.67 10.64
N ARG A 112 -6.67 15.93 10.79
CA ARG A 112 -5.42 16.15 10.06
C ARG A 112 -4.96 14.88 9.38
N ILE A 113 -4.44 15.01 8.16
CA ILE A 113 -3.90 13.92 7.34
C ILE A 113 -2.37 14.04 7.32
N VAL A 114 -1.66 12.96 7.64
CA VAL A 114 -0.20 12.93 7.70
C VAL A 114 0.34 11.77 6.89
N GLY A 115 1.39 11.99 6.11
CA GLY A 115 2.11 10.91 5.44
C GLY A 115 3.02 10.20 6.44
N VAL A 116 3.05 8.87 6.41
CA VAL A 116 4.01 8.12 7.21
C VAL A 116 5.36 8.13 6.51
N ASP A 117 6.22 9.05 6.92
CA ASP A 117 7.62 9.11 6.51
C ASP A 117 8.47 8.82 7.74
N GLY A 118 9.31 7.78 7.71
CA GLY A 118 10.26 7.53 8.81
C GLY A 118 11.18 8.74 9.04
N SER A 119 11.68 8.90 10.28
CA SER A 119 12.50 9.94 10.95
C SER A 119 13.29 11.04 10.20
N ARG A 120 13.41 11.01 8.88
CA ARG A 120 13.98 12.08 8.03
C ARG A 120 12.95 12.55 6.99
N ALA A 121 12.02 13.41 7.38
CA ALA A 121 10.97 13.96 6.52
C ALA A 121 11.49 14.83 5.34
N PHE A 122 12.81 15.04 5.23
CA PHE A 122 13.43 15.92 4.24
C PHE A 122 14.01 15.20 3.02
N ASP A 123 14.06 13.87 3.02
CA ASP A 123 14.59 13.12 1.88
C ASP A 123 13.54 13.08 0.75
N ALA A 124 13.80 13.79 -0.33
CA ALA A 124 12.98 13.72 -1.54
C ALA A 124 12.95 12.27 -2.05
N GLY A 125 11.76 11.67 -2.14
CA GLY A 125 11.58 10.29 -2.65
C GLY A 125 10.97 9.29 -1.67
N LYS A 126 10.61 9.69 -0.44
CA LYS A 126 9.86 8.82 0.48
C LYS A 126 8.38 8.66 0.10
N SER A 127 7.83 7.49 0.38
CA SER A 127 6.46 7.08 -0.01
C SER A 127 5.39 8.00 0.59
N GLY A 128 5.50 8.39 1.86
CA GLY A 128 4.53 9.26 2.53
C GLY A 128 4.41 10.64 1.86
N GLY A 129 5.53 11.24 1.47
CA GLY A 129 5.54 12.51 0.72
C GLY A 129 4.90 12.41 -0.68
N VAL A 130 5.08 11.28 -1.37
CA VAL A 130 4.44 11.00 -2.66
C VAL A 130 2.94 10.80 -2.50
N ILE A 131 2.53 9.98 -1.52
CA ILE A 131 1.12 9.72 -1.22
C ILE A 131 0.40 11.01 -0.82
N ILE A 132 0.94 11.81 0.10
CA ILE A 132 0.34 13.09 0.49
C ILE A 132 0.19 14.05 -0.70
N ARG A 133 1.16 14.05 -1.63
CA ARG A 133 1.04 14.84 -2.86
C ARG A 133 -0.14 14.36 -3.71
N GLN A 134 -0.39 13.06 -3.75
CA GLN A 134 -1.54 12.51 -4.46
C GLN A 134 -2.86 12.92 -3.81
N TYR A 135 -3.00 12.82 -2.49
CA TYR A 135 -4.18 13.31 -1.77
C TYR A 135 -4.47 14.79 -2.05
N LYS A 136 -3.42 15.64 -2.09
CA LYS A 136 -3.57 17.07 -2.41
C LYS A 136 -4.01 17.33 -3.85
N ARG A 137 -3.42 16.62 -4.81
CA ARG A 137 -3.62 16.89 -6.24
C ARG A 137 -4.88 16.23 -6.80
N TYR A 138 -5.10 14.97 -6.44
CA TYR A 138 -6.19 14.16 -6.97
C TYR A 138 -7.47 14.36 -6.17
N ALA A 139 -7.43 14.13 -4.85
CA ALA A 139 -8.59 14.28 -3.97
C ALA A 139 -8.85 15.73 -3.51
N ALA A 140 -8.09 16.69 -4.06
CA ALA A 140 -8.16 18.12 -3.73
C ALA A 140 -8.09 18.43 -2.22
N ILE A 141 -7.41 17.60 -1.43
CA ILE A 141 -7.29 17.81 0.02
C ILE A 141 -6.50 19.11 0.29
N PRO A 142 -7.08 20.08 1.01
CA PRO A 142 -6.44 21.35 1.29
C PRO A 142 -5.17 21.22 2.12
N ARG A 143 -4.24 22.17 1.93
CA ARG A 143 -2.94 22.16 2.63
C ARG A 143 -3.10 22.22 4.15
N PHE A 144 -4.08 22.94 4.68
CA PHE A 144 -4.27 23.10 6.13
C PHE A 144 -4.74 21.80 6.81
N LEU A 145 -5.40 20.89 6.07
CA LEU A 145 -5.72 19.55 6.57
C LEU A 145 -4.51 18.63 6.58
N THR A 146 -3.51 18.89 5.76
CA THR A 146 -2.29 18.07 5.75
C THR A 146 -1.27 18.59 6.75
N CYS A 147 -0.71 17.71 7.58
CA CYS A 147 0.43 18.04 8.42
C CYS A 147 1.65 17.21 8.02
N ARG A 148 2.83 17.77 8.27
CA ARG A 148 4.09 17.04 8.19
C ARG A 148 4.27 16.19 9.45
N SER A 149 5.05 15.12 9.37
CA SER A 149 5.36 14.27 10.52
C SER A 149 6.05 15.06 11.64
N ASP A 150 6.99 15.94 11.30
CA ASP A 150 7.70 16.80 12.27
C ASP A 150 6.78 17.73 13.08
N ALA A 151 5.63 18.12 12.52
CA ALA A 151 4.64 18.96 13.18
C ALA A 151 3.69 18.19 14.13
N LEU A 152 3.80 16.87 14.24
CA LEU A 152 2.92 16.05 15.10
C LEU A 152 3.09 16.36 16.59
N SER A 153 4.28 16.82 16.98
CA SER A 153 4.60 17.26 18.34
C SER A 153 3.68 18.42 18.76
N GLU A 154 3.41 19.33 17.83
CA GLU A 154 2.74 20.63 18.03
C GLU A 154 1.30 20.65 17.47
N LEU A 155 0.61 19.51 17.50
CA LEU A 155 -0.79 19.46 17.04
C LEU A 155 -1.68 20.44 17.82
N SER A 156 -2.45 21.26 17.08
CA SER A 156 -3.42 22.19 17.64
C SER A 156 -4.43 21.47 18.54
N ARG A 157 -4.90 22.15 19.59
CA ARG A 157 -5.93 21.65 20.52
C ARG A 157 -7.27 21.34 19.85
N VAL A 158 -7.50 21.89 18.66
CA VAL A 158 -8.70 21.65 17.84
C VAL A 158 -8.64 20.27 17.16
N VAL A 159 -7.44 19.74 16.90
CA VAL A 159 -7.28 18.44 16.25
C VAL A 159 -7.73 17.33 17.20
N ARG A 160 -8.71 16.55 16.75
CA ARG A 160 -9.23 15.37 17.46
C ARG A 160 -8.93 14.07 16.72
N ARG A 161 -8.57 14.15 15.44
CA ARG A 161 -8.31 12.99 14.59
C ARG A 161 -7.05 13.19 13.79
N LEU A 162 -6.19 12.17 13.83
CA LEU A 162 -5.01 12.08 12.98
C LEU A 162 -5.15 10.87 12.06
N VAL A 163 -5.20 11.13 10.77
CA VAL A 163 -5.28 10.11 9.72
C VAL A 163 -3.91 9.99 9.08
N SER A 164 -3.19 8.93 9.42
CA SER A 164 -1.89 8.62 8.84
C SER A 164 -2.08 7.82 7.56
N VAL A 165 -1.55 8.28 6.43
CA VAL A 165 -1.66 7.61 5.11
C VAL A 165 -0.28 7.17 4.63
N ASP A 166 -0.25 6.07 3.88
CA ASP A 166 0.96 5.43 3.38
C ASP A 166 0.65 4.53 2.19
N ASP A 167 1.67 4.15 1.41
CA ASP A 167 1.48 3.28 0.25
C ASP A 167 1.33 1.81 0.67
N MET A 168 2.15 1.34 1.62
CA MET A 168 2.13 -0.05 2.06
C MET A 168 2.59 -0.24 3.52
N LEU A 169 1.82 -1.05 4.26
CA LEU A 169 2.22 -1.63 5.53
C LEU A 169 2.77 -3.05 5.33
N GLY A 170 4.10 -3.17 5.23
CA GLY A 170 4.80 -4.46 5.32
C GLY A 170 5.04 -4.89 6.77
N THR A 171 5.65 -4.00 7.56
CA THR A 171 5.89 -4.15 9.00
C THR A 171 5.54 -2.85 9.73
N VAL A 172 5.16 -2.91 11.01
CA VAL A 172 4.75 -1.71 11.77
C VAL A 172 5.92 -0.78 12.13
N THR A 173 7.16 -1.14 11.80
CA THR A 173 8.38 -0.47 12.27
C THR A 173 8.43 1.04 11.97
N GLN A 174 7.98 1.46 10.78
CA GLN A 174 8.02 2.88 10.40
C GLN A 174 7.02 3.70 11.20
N PHE A 175 5.79 3.18 11.35
CA PHE A 175 4.76 3.83 12.15
C PHE A 175 5.11 3.81 13.65
N ASP A 176 5.63 2.70 14.18
CA ASP A 176 6.06 2.59 15.58
C ASP A 176 7.15 3.61 15.92
N LYS A 177 8.11 3.84 15.01
CA LYS A 177 9.11 4.91 15.16
C LYS A 177 8.45 6.29 15.20
N LEU A 178 7.58 6.59 14.24
CA LEU A 178 6.83 7.85 14.21
C LEU A 178 6.02 8.07 15.50
N ALA A 179 5.37 7.02 15.98
CA ALA A 179 4.55 7.06 17.18
C ALA A 179 5.38 7.35 18.44
N LYS A 180 6.55 6.72 18.56
CA LYS A 180 7.49 6.95 19.67
C LYS A 180 8.14 8.32 19.59
N GLU A 181 8.59 8.75 18.41
CA GLU A 181 9.25 10.06 18.20
C GLU A 181 8.34 11.24 18.56
N HIS A 182 7.03 11.11 18.34
CA HIS A 182 6.06 12.19 18.60
C HIS A 182 5.14 11.94 19.80
N ALA A 183 5.46 10.94 20.65
CA ALA A 183 4.67 10.55 21.81
C ALA A 183 3.16 10.42 21.48
N LEU A 184 2.84 9.85 20.33
CA LEU A 184 1.46 9.69 19.86
C LEU A 184 0.54 8.93 20.84
N PRO A 185 0.99 7.87 21.55
CA PRO A 185 0.17 7.20 22.54
C PRO A 185 -0.27 8.11 23.71
N GLU A 186 0.53 9.12 24.04
CA GLU A 186 0.26 10.04 25.16
C GLU A 186 -0.74 11.14 24.78
N LYS A 187 -1.08 11.27 23.49
CA LYS A 187 -2.07 12.24 23.01
C LYS A 187 -3.50 11.71 23.18
N GLU A 188 -3.94 11.53 24.42
CA GLU A 188 -5.25 10.95 24.79
C GLU A 188 -6.47 11.60 24.12
N ARG A 189 -6.34 12.86 23.66
CA ARG A 189 -7.42 13.62 23.02
C ARG A 189 -7.53 13.39 21.51
N VAL A 190 -6.56 12.71 20.92
CA VAL A 190 -6.44 12.51 19.47
C VAL A 190 -6.61 11.04 19.17
N HIS A 191 -7.62 10.69 18.38
CA HIS A 191 -7.71 9.34 17.86
C HIS A 191 -6.93 9.22 16.57
N ILE A 192 -6.12 8.19 16.51
CA ILE A 192 -5.14 8.00 15.45
C ILE A 192 -5.57 6.80 14.63
N VAL A 193 -5.63 7.00 13.32
CA VAL A 193 -6.05 6.00 12.35
C VAL A 193 -4.96 5.90 11.29
N TYR A 194 -4.46 4.70 11.04
CA TYR A 194 -3.48 4.43 10.01
C TYR A 194 -4.15 3.76 8.82
N CYS A 195 -4.04 4.37 7.65
CA CYS A 195 -4.74 4.03 6.44
C CYS A 195 -3.72 3.75 5.31
N PRO A 196 -3.01 2.61 5.36
CA PRO A 196 -2.16 2.22 4.24
C PRO A 196 -3.03 1.79 3.05
N LEU A 197 -2.59 2.07 1.82
CA LEU A 197 -3.31 1.55 0.65
C LEU A 197 -3.23 0.01 0.61
N ILE A 198 -2.10 -0.56 0.99
CA ILE A 198 -1.93 -2.01 1.06
C ILE A 198 -1.39 -2.40 2.44
N ALA A 199 -1.89 -3.47 3.04
CA ALA A 199 -1.26 -4.06 4.21
C ALA A 199 -1.04 -5.56 4.02
N HIS A 200 0.14 -6.03 4.42
CA HIS A 200 0.37 -7.47 4.54
C HIS A 200 -0.24 -8.00 5.84
N ALA A 201 -0.86 -9.18 5.80
CA ALA A 201 -1.56 -9.79 6.92
C ALA A 201 -0.65 -10.02 8.14
N GLY A 202 0.64 -10.33 7.90
CA GLY A 202 1.64 -10.37 8.96
C GLY A 202 1.89 -9.00 9.60
N GLY A 203 1.94 -7.95 8.77
CA GLY A 203 2.07 -6.57 9.19
C GLY A 203 0.84 -6.02 9.92
N LEU A 204 -0.34 -6.61 9.74
CA LEU A 204 -1.56 -6.25 10.50
C LEU A 204 -1.61 -6.87 11.90
N LYS A 205 -0.89 -7.96 12.14
CA LYS A 205 -0.78 -8.57 13.48
C LYS A 205 0.12 -7.74 14.40
N ALA A 206 1.26 -7.27 13.88
CA ALA A 206 2.25 -6.53 14.66
C ALA A 206 1.75 -5.24 15.35
N PRO A 207 0.87 -4.40 14.75
CA PRO A 207 0.26 -3.26 15.42
C PRO A 207 -0.53 -3.64 16.66
N LYS A 208 -1.21 -4.79 16.68
CA LYS A 208 -1.94 -5.22 17.88
C LYS A 208 -1.02 -5.47 19.07
N ASP A 209 0.20 -5.91 18.80
CA ASP A 209 1.19 -6.22 19.84
C ASP A 209 2.02 -4.97 20.23
N ALA A 210 2.41 -4.15 19.26
CA ALA A 210 3.30 -2.99 19.48
C ALA A 210 2.55 -1.67 19.78
N CYS A 211 1.38 -1.48 19.18
CA CYS A 211 0.58 -0.25 19.26
C CYS A 211 -0.91 -0.61 19.36
N PRO A 212 -1.40 -1.22 20.46
CA PRO A 212 -2.77 -1.74 20.56
C PRO A 212 -3.85 -0.67 20.43
N TRP A 213 -3.49 0.60 20.65
CA TRP A 213 -4.35 1.77 20.47
C TRP A 213 -4.48 2.20 18.99
N LEU A 214 -3.61 1.70 18.10
CA LEU A 214 -3.61 2.07 16.69
C LEU A 214 -4.68 1.30 15.92
N ILE A 215 -5.51 2.04 15.22
CA ILE A 215 -6.49 1.47 14.32
C ILE A 215 -5.92 1.48 12.91
N VAL A 216 -5.90 0.32 12.26
CA VAL A 216 -5.40 0.17 10.89
C VAL A 216 -6.56 -0.11 9.96
N LEU A 217 -6.72 0.73 8.93
CA LEU A 217 -7.75 0.64 7.89
C LEU A 217 -7.08 0.48 6.51
N PRO A 218 -6.62 -0.75 6.17
CA PRO A 218 -6.03 -0.98 4.86
C PRO A 218 -7.10 -0.95 3.76
N VAL A 219 -6.78 -0.38 2.60
CA VAL A 219 -7.65 -0.49 1.40
C VAL A 219 -7.63 -1.92 0.88
N GLU A 220 -6.45 -2.53 0.80
CA GLU A 220 -6.28 -3.93 0.40
C GLU A 220 -5.40 -4.70 1.37
N VAL A 221 -5.70 -5.99 1.54
CA VAL A 221 -4.96 -6.89 2.41
C VAL A 221 -4.31 -7.99 1.60
N PHE A 222 -2.99 -8.05 1.67
CA PHE A 222 -2.19 -9.12 1.09
C PHE A 222 -1.90 -10.19 2.12
N ASP A 223 -1.89 -11.43 1.67
CA ASP A 223 -1.52 -12.60 2.46
C ASP A 223 -0.23 -13.25 1.92
N HIS A 224 0.13 -14.39 2.49
CA HIS A 224 1.30 -15.17 2.07
C HIS A 224 1.38 -15.45 0.56
N ARG A 225 0.26 -15.48 -0.17
CA ARG A 225 0.25 -15.70 -1.62
C ARG A 225 0.79 -14.51 -2.39
N HIS A 226 0.95 -13.36 -1.74
CA HIS A 226 1.51 -12.13 -2.32
C HIS A 226 2.97 -11.92 -1.89
N ASN A 227 3.55 -12.84 -1.12
CA ASN A 227 4.96 -12.77 -0.75
C ASN A 227 5.82 -12.95 -1.99
N PHE A 228 6.84 -12.09 -2.11
CA PHE A 228 7.79 -12.15 -3.20
C PHE A 228 8.57 -13.48 -3.21
N PHE A 229 8.99 -13.93 -2.04
CA PHE A 229 9.62 -15.23 -1.81
C PHE A 229 8.62 -16.15 -1.11
N SER A 230 8.15 -17.17 -1.82
CA SER A 230 7.29 -18.22 -1.25
C SER A 230 7.78 -19.55 -1.78
N GLU A 231 8.14 -20.47 -0.89
CA GLU A 231 8.49 -21.84 -1.26
C GLU A 231 7.24 -22.74 -1.18
N LEU A 232 7.19 -23.75 -2.05
CA LEU A 232 6.20 -24.81 -1.93
C LEU A 232 6.40 -25.54 -0.59
N LYS A 233 5.33 -25.63 0.21
CA LYS A 233 5.39 -26.29 1.53
C LYS A 233 5.91 -27.72 1.46
N ASP A 234 5.57 -28.44 0.38
CA ASP A 234 5.93 -29.84 0.18
C ASP A 234 7.26 -30.03 -0.57
N HIS A 235 7.85 -28.93 -1.10
CA HIS A 235 9.10 -28.95 -1.87
C HIS A 235 9.98 -27.72 -1.57
N PRO A 236 10.76 -27.76 -0.46
CA PRO A 236 11.67 -26.68 -0.09
C PRO A 236 12.67 -26.37 -1.22
N GLY A 237 12.92 -25.09 -1.47
CA GLY A 237 13.78 -24.61 -2.55
C GLY A 237 13.10 -24.44 -3.92
N ILE A 238 11.88 -24.95 -4.12
CA ILE A 238 11.07 -24.62 -5.30
C ILE A 238 10.13 -23.48 -4.94
N TRP A 239 10.22 -22.39 -5.71
CA TRP A 239 9.35 -21.24 -5.50
C TRP A 239 7.93 -21.59 -5.95
N GLU A 240 6.96 -21.33 -5.08
CA GLU A 240 5.55 -21.45 -5.40
C GLU A 240 5.24 -20.46 -6.54
N ILE A 241 4.59 -20.95 -7.60
CA ILE A 241 4.04 -20.12 -8.67
C ILE A 241 2.55 -19.99 -8.38
N CYS A 242 2.10 -18.78 -8.08
CA CYS A 242 0.66 -18.53 -8.03
C CYS A 242 0.13 -18.55 -9.46
N GLU A 243 -0.31 -19.70 -9.93
CA GLU A 243 -1.26 -19.73 -11.03
C GLU A 243 -2.55 -19.04 -10.55
N PRO A 244 -3.10 -18.07 -11.29
CA PRO A 244 -4.50 -17.76 -11.12
C PRO A 244 -5.25 -19.03 -11.50
N LYS A 245 -5.68 -19.81 -10.52
CA LYS A 245 -6.70 -20.83 -10.72
C LYS A 245 -7.98 -20.10 -11.13
N ILE A 246 -8.08 -19.73 -12.39
CA ILE A 246 -9.36 -19.58 -13.06
C ILE A 246 -9.89 -21.00 -13.05
N LYS A 247 -10.59 -21.39 -11.98
CA LYS A 247 -11.50 -22.52 -12.08
C LYS A 247 -12.46 -22.14 -13.21
N PRO A 248 -12.52 -22.88 -14.33
CA PRO A 248 -13.65 -22.74 -15.21
C PRO A 248 -14.84 -23.16 -14.34
N GLN A 249 -15.60 -22.19 -13.85
CA GLN A 249 -16.93 -22.47 -13.35
C GLN A 249 -17.66 -23.02 -14.58
N LEU A 250 -17.97 -24.30 -14.49
CA LEU A 250 -18.79 -25.05 -15.43
C LEU A 250 -19.97 -24.16 -15.86
N MET A 251 -19.94 -23.69 -17.10
CA MET A 251 -21.15 -23.32 -17.80
C MET A 251 -21.86 -24.62 -18.16
N HIS A 252 -22.75 -25.05 -17.28
CA HIS A 252 -23.90 -25.90 -17.60
C HIS A 252 -25.11 -25.32 -16.89
#